data_AF-V5SG23-F1
#
_entry.id   AF-V5SG23-F1
#
_cell.length_a   1.000
_cell.length_b   1.000
_cell.length_c   1.000
_cell.angle_alpha   90.00
_cell.angle_beta   90.00
_cell.angle_gamma   90.00
#
_symmetry.space_group_name_H-M   'P 1'
#
loop_
_entity.id
_entity.type
_entity.pdbx_description
1 polymer ?
#
loop_
_entity_poly.entity_id
_entity_poly.type
_entity_poly.pdbx_seq_one_letter_code
_entity_poly.pdbx_strand_id
1 'polypeptide(L)'
;MPKSTMTARLGPADRSEKPIVTSATRQPPQHIDRRALLVTGAAAAVTGALASSDACAGGVVSDRAAAALADPAPLIPTAQFEKAFGEIIGNATLVEDGALTLELPEEAENGTIVPYRIGVESPMTAEDYVTQIHLFSTQNPQARVATFHFTPLSGQAAVQGRMRLAKTQEVIAVAVTSANTHLVARQVVHVGIGGCGEG
;
A
#
# COMPACT_ATOMS: atom_id res chain seq x y z
N MET A 1 -29.68 -38.41 -54.58
CA MET A 1 -30.66 -37.31 -54.58
C MET A 1 -31.93 -37.85 -53.90
N PRO A 2 -32.62 -37.14 -52.99
CA PRO A 2 -32.60 -35.69 -52.78
C PRO A 2 -31.92 -35.22 -51.48
N LYS A 3 -31.36 -34.02 -51.57
CA LYS A 3 -30.85 -33.19 -50.48
C LYS A 3 -32.05 -32.53 -49.79
N SER A 4 -32.14 -32.60 -48.46
CA SER A 4 -33.01 -31.70 -47.69
C SER A 4 -32.13 -30.72 -46.92
N THR A 5 -31.97 -29.56 -47.55
CA THR A 5 -31.43 -28.32 -47.02
C THR A 5 -32.42 -27.78 -45.99
N MET A 6 -32.05 -27.76 -44.70
CA MET A 6 -32.84 -27.09 -43.67
C MET A 6 -32.15 -25.78 -43.30
N THR A 7 -32.57 -24.72 -43.99
CA THR A 7 -32.24 -23.32 -43.75
C THR A 7 -32.83 -22.89 -42.40
N ALA A 8 -32.00 -22.80 -41.35
CA ALA A 8 -32.37 -22.11 -40.13
C ALA A 8 -32.33 -20.59 -40.37
N ARG A 9 -33.51 -19.97 -40.36
CA ARG A 9 -33.69 -18.53 -40.48
C ARG A 9 -33.06 -17.83 -39.26
N LEU A 10 -32.11 -16.95 -39.55
CA LEU A 10 -31.56 -15.97 -38.63
C LEU A 10 -32.67 -14.98 -38.25
N GLY A 11 -33.11 -15.02 -36.99
CA GLY A 11 -34.00 -14.00 -36.42
C GLY A 11 -33.21 -12.73 -36.12
N PRO A 12 -33.81 -11.52 -36.24
CA PRO A 12 -33.10 -10.27 -35.99
C PRO A 12 -32.86 -10.11 -34.49
N ALA A 13 -31.58 -10.17 -34.09
CA ALA A 13 -31.14 -9.80 -32.76
C ALA A 13 -31.09 -8.27 -32.66
N ASP A 14 -32.24 -7.67 -32.38
CA ASP A 14 -32.32 -6.32 -31.81
C ASP A 14 -32.03 -6.42 -30.30
N ARG A 15 -30.82 -6.02 -29.91
CA ARG A 15 -30.50 -5.60 -28.55
C ARG A 15 -29.49 -4.45 -28.60
N SER A 16 -30.04 -3.25 -28.74
CA SER A 16 -29.68 -2.08 -27.92
C SER A 16 -28.21 -1.99 -27.50
N GLU A 17 -27.34 -1.55 -28.42
CA GLU A 17 -26.07 -0.93 -28.06
C GLU A 17 -26.38 0.36 -27.28
N LYS A 18 -26.18 0.31 -25.95
CA LYS A 18 -26.15 1.52 -25.13
C LYS A 18 -24.77 2.17 -25.34
N PRO A 19 -24.69 3.41 -25.87
CA PRO A 19 -23.41 4.10 -25.95
C PRO A 19 -22.92 4.39 -24.53
N ILE A 20 -21.71 3.92 -24.23
CA ILE A 20 -20.95 4.30 -23.05
C ILE A 20 -20.67 5.79 -23.18
N VAL A 21 -21.43 6.60 -22.46
CA VAL A 21 -21.13 8.03 -22.31
C VAL A 21 -19.88 8.12 -21.43
N THR A 22 -18.74 8.28 -22.10
CA THR A 22 -17.47 8.73 -21.52
C THR A 22 -17.65 10.17 -21.05
N SER A 23 -18.15 10.35 -19.83
CA SER A 23 -18.03 11.61 -19.09
C SER A 23 -16.65 11.65 -18.43
N ALA A 24 -15.63 11.95 -19.22
CA ALA A 24 -14.34 12.38 -18.73
C ALA A 24 -14.50 13.78 -18.10
N THR A 25 -14.88 13.85 -16.83
CA THR A 25 -14.73 15.07 -16.03
C THR A 25 -13.24 15.31 -15.86
N ARG A 26 -12.66 16.11 -16.76
CA ARG A 26 -11.33 16.71 -16.58
C ARG A 26 -11.40 17.61 -15.35
N GLN A 27 -10.92 17.11 -14.22
CA GLN A 27 -10.59 17.95 -13.07
C GLN A 27 -9.46 18.90 -13.50
N PRO A 28 -9.65 20.23 -13.49
CA PRO A 28 -8.56 21.15 -13.79
C PRO A 28 -7.49 21.08 -12.68
N PRO A 29 -6.21 21.35 -13.00
CA PRO A 29 -5.13 21.31 -12.02
C PRO A 29 -5.40 22.34 -10.92
N GLN A 30 -5.55 21.88 -9.69
CA GLN A 30 -5.69 22.77 -8.55
C GLN A 30 -4.31 23.30 -8.17
N HIS A 31 -4.06 24.54 -8.57
CA HIS A 31 -2.89 25.30 -8.15
C HIS A 31 -3.04 25.62 -6.65
N ILE A 32 -2.38 24.85 -5.79
CA ILE A 32 -2.33 25.13 -4.36
C ILE A 32 -1.30 26.23 -4.13
N ASP A 33 -1.78 27.47 -3.99
CA ASP A 33 -0.96 28.61 -3.58
C ASP A 33 -0.52 28.46 -2.12
N ARG A 34 0.70 27.96 -1.92
CA ARG A 34 1.36 27.80 -0.61
C ARG A 34 1.67 29.12 0.11
N ARG A 35 1.23 30.26 -0.42
CA ARG A 35 1.50 31.62 0.10
C ARG A 35 0.31 32.30 0.77
N ALA A 36 -0.86 31.65 0.85
CA ALA A 36 -2.06 32.20 1.47
C ALA A 36 -2.41 31.58 2.84
N LEU A 37 -1.44 30.97 3.51
CA LEU A 37 -1.65 30.35 4.83
C LEU A 37 -0.49 30.66 5.78
N LEU A 38 -0.23 31.96 6.05
CA LEU A 38 0.79 32.33 7.05
C LEU A 38 0.65 33.70 7.71
N VAL A 39 -0.52 34.37 7.69
CA VAL A 39 -0.66 35.63 8.46
C VAL A 39 -2.07 35.76 9.03
N THR A 40 -2.37 35.02 10.09
CA THR A 40 -3.38 35.41 11.10
C THR A 40 -3.17 34.53 12.33
N GLY A 41 -2.40 35.03 13.29
CA GLY A 41 -2.07 34.28 14.51
C GLY A 41 -1.27 35.09 15.52
N ALA A 42 -1.94 36.05 16.16
CA ALA A 42 -1.72 36.57 17.51
C ALA A 42 -0.28 36.66 18.08
N ALA A 43 0.25 37.89 18.15
CA ALA A 43 1.22 38.30 19.17
C ALA A 43 0.59 39.41 20.02
N ALA A 44 -0.10 39.02 21.09
CA ALA A 44 -0.51 39.95 22.15
C ALA A 44 0.66 40.11 23.12
N ALA A 45 1.19 41.32 23.20
CA ALA A 45 2.31 41.70 24.05
C ALA A 45 1.94 41.59 25.53
N VAL A 46 2.85 40.98 26.30
CA VAL A 46 2.88 41.01 27.76
C VAL A 46 3.33 42.40 28.19
N THR A 47 2.46 43.14 28.88
CA THR A 47 2.86 44.30 29.67
C THR A 47 2.45 44.04 31.11
N GLY A 48 3.44 43.81 31.96
CA GLY A 48 3.25 43.67 33.41
C GLY A 48 2.85 44.99 34.05
N ALA A 49 1.93 44.92 35.00
CA ALA A 49 1.68 45.97 35.98
C ALA A 49 1.39 45.31 37.33
N LEU A 50 2.26 45.61 38.30
CA LEU A 50 2.17 45.25 39.72
C LEU A 50 1.04 46.06 40.38
N ALA A 51 0.13 45.40 41.09
CA ALA A 51 -0.64 46.03 42.15
C ALA A 51 -1.14 44.97 43.17
N SER A 52 -0.76 45.19 44.41
CA SER A 52 -1.04 44.43 45.63
C SER A 52 -2.50 44.56 46.10
N SER A 53 -3.15 43.48 46.53
CA SER A 53 -3.92 43.39 47.81
C SER A 53 -4.37 41.95 48.10
N ASP A 54 -4.42 41.62 49.38
CA ASP A 54 -4.88 40.39 50.02
C ASP A 54 -6.20 39.79 49.50
N ALA A 55 -6.25 38.45 49.37
CA ALA A 55 -7.21 37.57 50.07
C ALA A 55 -7.31 36.16 49.42
N CYS A 56 -7.09 35.15 50.27
CA CYS A 56 -7.71 33.83 50.39
C CYS A 56 -8.26 33.07 49.16
N ALA A 57 -7.80 31.81 49.09
CA ALA A 57 -8.50 30.60 48.68
C ALA A 57 -8.71 30.33 47.18
N GLY A 58 -8.11 29.22 46.73
CA GLY A 58 -8.43 28.58 45.46
C GLY A 58 -7.21 28.21 44.64
N GLY A 59 -6.39 27.28 45.13
CA GLY A 59 -5.34 26.66 44.32
C GLY A 59 -5.97 25.83 43.21
N VAL A 60 -6.21 26.43 42.05
CA VAL A 60 -6.38 25.68 40.81
C VAL A 60 -4.98 25.39 40.28
N VAL A 61 -4.46 24.22 40.65
CA VAL A 61 -3.37 23.62 39.88
C VAL A 61 -3.90 23.44 38.46
N SER A 62 -3.46 24.31 37.56
CA SER A 62 -3.67 24.14 36.13
C SER A 62 -2.81 22.96 35.72
N ASP A 63 -3.40 21.76 35.84
CA ASP A 63 -2.88 20.56 35.22
C ASP A 63 -3.03 20.75 33.71
N ARG A 64 -2.05 21.44 33.10
CA ARG A 64 -1.81 21.31 31.67
C ARG A 64 -1.31 19.89 31.49
N ALA A 65 -2.26 18.97 31.39
CA ALA A 65 -2.04 17.64 30.84
C ALA A 65 -1.42 17.85 29.46
N ALA A 66 -0.09 17.75 29.40
CA ALA A 66 0.62 17.57 28.16
C ALA A 66 0.10 16.25 27.61
N ALA A 67 -0.83 16.34 26.64
CA ALA A 67 -1.23 15.20 25.84
C ALA A 67 0.04 14.71 25.14
N ALA A 68 0.70 13.73 25.75
CA ALA A 68 1.75 12.98 25.10
C ALA A 68 1.14 12.46 23.80
N LEU A 69 1.68 12.92 22.68
CA LEU A 69 1.44 12.32 21.38
C LEU A 69 1.80 10.85 21.57
N ALA A 70 0.80 9.98 21.70
CA ALA A 70 1.02 8.56 21.82
C ALA A 70 1.70 8.13 20.51
N ASP A 71 2.96 7.71 20.61
CA ASP A 71 3.66 7.13 19.46
C ASP A 71 2.79 5.99 18.90
N PRO A 72 2.60 5.93 17.57
CA PRO A 72 1.80 4.88 16.98
C PRO A 72 2.38 3.52 17.39
N ALA A 73 1.50 2.61 17.80
CA ALA A 73 1.89 1.30 18.30
C ALA A 73 2.85 0.62 17.29
N PRO A 74 3.93 -0.03 17.77
CA PRO A 74 4.89 -0.66 16.89
C PRO A 74 4.22 -1.75 16.05
N LEU A 75 4.55 -1.80 14.76
CA LEU A 75 4.08 -2.85 13.85
C LEU A 75 4.87 -4.12 14.13
N ILE A 76 4.35 -4.98 14.99
CA ILE A 76 4.99 -6.25 15.36
C ILE A 76 4.59 -7.32 14.32
N PRO A 77 5.56 -7.93 13.60
CA PRO A 77 5.27 -9.02 12.69
C PRO A 77 4.74 -10.26 13.41
N THR A 78 3.93 -11.06 12.71
CA THR A 78 3.39 -12.32 13.25
C THR A 78 4.44 -13.42 13.21
N ALA A 79 4.33 -14.39 14.13
CA ALA A 79 5.21 -15.57 14.12
C ALA A 79 5.14 -16.38 12.79
N GLN A 80 3.99 -16.33 12.11
CA GLN A 80 3.86 -16.92 10.77
C GLN A 80 4.69 -16.18 9.73
N PHE A 81 4.76 -14.86 9.81
CA PHE A 81 5.64 -14.06 8.95
C PHE A 81 7.10 -14.44 9.19
N GLU A 82 7.56 -14.45 10.45
CA GLU A 82 8.96 -14.78 10.76
C GLU A 82 9.35 -16.15 10.22
N LYS A 83 8.48 -17.15 10.39
CA LYS A 83 8.69 -18.48 9.82
C LYS A 83 8.78 -18.45 8.29
N ALA A 84 7.79 -17.87 7.62
CA ALA A 84 7.72 -17.86 6.16
C ALA A 84 8.84 -17.04 5.52
N PHE A 85 9.23 -15.93 6.16
CA PHE A 85 10.31 -15.07 5.72
C PHE A 85 11.67 -15.76 5.90
N GLY A 86 11.88 -16.40 7.06
CA GLY A 86 13.07 -17.19 7.35
C GLY A 86 13.25 -18.40 6.43
N GLU A 87 12.16 -19.05 5.99
CA GLU A 87 12.20 -20.14 5.01
C GLU A 87 12.72 -19.70 3.64
N ILE A 88 12.41 -18.47 3.20
CA ILE A 88 12.83 -17.96 1.89
C ILE A 88 14.25 -17.40 1.94
N ILE A 89 14.58 -16.63 2.97
CA ILE A 89 15.89 -15.97 3.07
C ILE A 89 16.97 -16.94 3.56
N GLY A 90 16.65 -17.82 4.51
CA GLY A 90 17.64 -18.67 5.16
C GLY A 90 18.82 -17.85 5.72
N ASN A 91 20.00 -18.05 5.15
CA ASN A 91 21.24 -17.32 5.50
C ASN A 91 21.68 -16.32 4.43
N ALA A 92 20.80 -15.98 3.47
CA ALA A 92 21.16 -15.11 2.38
C ALA A 92 21.18 -13.63 2.81
N THR A 93 22.06 -12.86 2.17
CA THR A 93 22.15 -11.42 2.41
C THR A 93 21.01 -10.69 1.71
N LEU A 94 20.29 -9.87 2.47
CA LEU A 94 19.28 -8.95 1.92
C LEU A 94 19.98 -7.69 1.41
N VAL A 95 19.61 -7.28 0.21
CA VAL A 95 20.11 -6.07 -0.44
C VAL A 95 18.94 -5.13 -0.68
N GLU A 96 19.05 -3.91 -0.15
CA GLU A 96 18.12 -2.81 -0.40
C GLU A 96 18.82 -1.78 -1.29
N ASP A 97 18.88 -2.06 -2.59
CA ASP A 97 19.57 -1.22 -3.59
C ASP A 97 18.62 -0.34 -4.42
N GLY A 98 17.31 -0.49 -4.22
CA GLY A 98 16.26 0.20 -4.99
C GLY A 98 15.98 -0.41 -6.36
N ALA A 99 16.61 -1.52 -6.75
CA ALA A 99 16.31 -2.23 -7.99
C ALA A 99 14.94 -2.92 -7.95
N LEU A 100 14.48 -3.30 -6.75
CA LEU A 100 13.12 -3.79 -6.49
C LEU A 100 12.22 -2.62 -6.07
N THR A 101 11.18 -2.37 -6.86
CA THR A 101 10.14 -1.37 -6.58
C THR A 101 8.87 -2.06 -6.11
N LEU A 102 8.30 -1.55 -5.02
CA LEU A 102 7.01 -1.98 -4.48
C LEU A 102 6.12 -0.74 -4.39
N GLU A 103 5.04 -0.72 -5.18
CA GLU A 103 4.04 0.33 -5.17
C GLU A 103 2.76 -0.17 -4.53
N LEU A 104 2.41 0.42 -3.39
CA LEU A 104 1.14 0.28 -2.68
C LEU A 104 0.60 1.66 -2.32
N PRO A 105 -0.72 1.81 -2.15
CA PRO A 105 -1.27 3.00 -1.53
C PRO A 105 -0.81 3.09 -0.08
N GLU A 106 -0.45 4.29 0.38
CA GLU A 106 -0.10 4.54 1.79
C GLU A 106 -1.31 4.33 2.70
N GLU A 107 -2.50 4.68 2.21
CA GLU A 107 -3.78 4.51 2.90
C GLU A 107 -4.73 3.63 2.07
N ALA A 108 -5.20 2.56 2.68
CA ALA A 108 -6.15 1.61 2.12
C ALA A 108 -7.46 1.65 2.91
N GLU A 109 -8.42 2.44 2.44
CA GLU A 109 -9.77 2.51 3.02
C GLU A 109 -10.46 1.13 3.07
N ASN A 110 -10.21 0.30 2.05
CA ASN A 110 -10.77 -1.04 1.95
C ASN A 110 -9.66 -2.09 1.79
N GLY A 111 -9.36 -2.79 2.88
CA GLY A 111 -8.38 -3.88 2.92
C GLY A 111 -8.77 -5.12 2.12
N THR A 112 -9.99 -5.24 1.59
CA THR A 112 -10.40 -6.40 0.78
C THR A 112 -9.79 -6.36 -0.62
N ILE A 113 -9.50 -5.16 -1.12
CA ILE A 113 -8.98 -4.95 -2.47
C ILE A 113 -7.92 -3.85 -2.40
N VAL A 114 -6.69 -4.25 -2.13
CA VAL A 114 -5.54 -3.35 -2.16
C VAL A 114 -4.73 -3.62 -3.44
N PRO A 115 -4.67 -2.67 -4.39
CA PRO A 115 -3.86 -2.83 -5.59
C PRO A 115 -2.38 -2.74 -5.23
N TYR A 116 -1.55 -3.50 -5.94
CA TYR A 116 -0.10 -3.43 -5.81
C TYR A 116 0.57 -3.57 -7.17
N ARG A 117 1.76 -2.97 -7.29
CA ARG A 117 2.71 -3.25 -8.37
C ARG A 117 4.07 -3.58 -7.80
N ILE A 118 4.73 -4.53 -8.44
CA ILE A 118 6.08 -4.92 -8.14
C ILE A 118 6.85 -4.91 -9.45
N GLY A 119 8.00 -4.25 -9.46
CA GLY A 119 8.89 -4.22 -10.61
C GLY A 119 10.32 -4.45 -10.16
N VAL A 120 11.07 -5.25 -10.89
CA VAL A 120 12.52 -5.40 -10.69
C VAL A 120 13.23 -4.94 -11.94
N GLU A 121 14.18 -4.02 -11.77
CA GLU A 121 15.11 -3.65 -12.82
C GLU A 121 16.12 -4.79 -13.00
N SER A 122 15.95 -5.58 -14.05
CA SER A 122 16.81 -6.72 -14.38
C SER A 122 16.82 -6.92 -15.90
N PRO A 123 17.97 -7.27 -16.50
CA PRO A 123 18.08 -7.47 -17.93
C PRO A 123 17.34 -8.73 -18.43
N MET A 124 16.92 -9.63 -17.54
CA MET A 124 16.14 -10.84 -17.84
C MET A 124 16.77 -11.72 -18.94
N THR A 125 18.10 -11.86 -18.92
CA THR A 125 18.85 -12.73 -19.84
C THR A 125 18.96 -14.15 -19.28
N ALA A 126 19.53 -15.09 -20.05
CA ALA A 126 19.73 -16.45 -19.57
C ALA A 126 20.71 -16.53 -18.39
N GLU A 127 21.62 -15.56 -18.30
CA GLU A 127 22.66 -15.46 -17.28
C GLU A 127 22.20 -14.68 -16.04
N ASP A 128 21.46 -13.58 -16.23
CA ASP A 128 20.98 -12.72 -15.16
C ASP A 128 19.48 -12.44 -15.31
N TYR A 129 18.70 -13.12 -14.48
CA TYR A 129 17.25 -12.97 -14.43
C TYR A 129 16.73 -13.15 -13.01
N VAL A 130 15.56 -12.56 -12.75
CA VAL A 130 14.82 -12.83 -11.52
C VAL A 130 14.18 -14.21 -11.64
N THR A 131 14.40 -15.07 -10.66
CA THR A 131 13.81 -16.41 -10.62
C THR A 131 12.44 -16.37 -9.94
N GLN A 132 12.34 -15.67 -8.82
CA GLN A 132 11.14 -15.63 -8.00
C GLN A 132 10.94 -14.26 -7.35
N ILE A 133 9.68 -13.87 -7.20
CA ILE A 133 9.28 -12.73 -6.38
C ILE A 133 8.28 -13.22 -5.33
N HIS A 134 8.61 -13.04 -4.07
CA HIS A 134 7.76 -13.35 -2.93
C HIS A 134 7.16 -12.07 -2.38
N LEU A 135 5.86 -12.11 -2.11
CA LEU A 135 5.13 -11.01 -1.49
C LEU A 135 4.61 -11.47 -0.12
N PHE A 136 4.97 -10.71 0.91
CA PHE A 136 4.66 -10.99 2.30
C PHE A 136 3.84 -9.86 2.93
N SER A 137 3.04 -10.27 3.91
CA SER A 137 2.27 -9.40 4.79
C SER A 137 2.64 -9.74 6.24
N THR A 138 3.02 -8.74 7.02
CA THR A 138 3.57 -8.93 8.37
C THR A 138 2.50 -9.30 9.40
N GLN A 139 1.26 -8.84 9.20
CA GLN A 139 0.17 -8.92 10.18
C GLN A 139 -1.08 -9.65 9.69
N ASN A 140 -1.04 -10.32 8.54
CA ASN A 140 -2.12 -11.19 8.10
C ASN A 140 -2.02 -12.59 8.75
N PRO A 141 -3.15 -13.30 8.93
CA PRO A 141 -3.16 -14.70 9.35
C PRO A 141 -2.48 -15.67 8.38
N GLN A 142 -2.24 -15.23 7.14
CA GLN A 142 -1.44 -15.92 6.13
C GLN A 142 -0.38 -14.92 5.66
N ALA A 143 0.87 -15.12 6.06
CA ALA A 143 1.93 -14.16 5.78
C ALA A 143 2.32 -14.13 4.29
N ARG A 144 2.37 -15.30 3.64
CA ARG A 144 2.66 -15.41 2.20
C ARG A 144 1.43 -15.03 1.38
N VAL A 145 1.50 -13.87 0.73
CA VAL A 145 0.42 -13.39 -0.15
C VAL A 145 0.50 -14.06 -1.50
N ALA A 146 1.69 -14.03 -2.11
CA ALA A 146 1.92 -14.63 -3.42
C ALA A 146 3.40 -15.00 -3.63
N THR A 147 3.64 -15.91 -4.55
CA THR A 147 4.98 -16.22 -5.07
C THR A 147 4.89 -16.32 -6.58
N PHE A 148 5.59 -15.43 -7.26
CA PHE A 148 5.66 -15.37 -8.72
C PHE A 148 6.95 -16.01 -9.18
N HIS A 149 6.85 -16.87 -10.19
CA HIS A 149 8.00 -17.54 -10.79
C HIS A 149 8.23 -16.95 -12.17
N PHE A 150 9.48 -16.62 -12.44
CA PHE A 150 9.92 -15.97 -13.66
C PHE A 150 10.93 -16.84 -14.38
N THR A 151 11.05 -16.61 -15.67
CA THR A 151 12.05 -17.24 -16.54
C THR A 151 12.64 -16.16 -17.44
N PRO A 152 13.81 -16.41 -18.07
CA PRO A 152 14.34 -15.48 -19.07
C PRO A 152 13.34 -15.16 -20.20
N LEU A 153 12.42 -16.08 -20.49
CA LEU A 153 11.37 -15.90 -21.51
C LEU A 153 10.24 -14.95 -21.06
N SER A 154 10.20 -14.56 -19.79
CA SER A 154 9.20 -13.61 -19.28
C SER A 154 9.42 -12.19 -19.79
N GLY A 155 10.62 -11.85 -20.28
CA GLY A 155 10.98 -10.54 -20.86
C GLY A 155 11.14 -9.42 -19.83
N GLN A 156 10.26 -9.34 -18.82
CA GLN A 156 10.34 -8.38 -17.73
C GLN A 156 9.84 -8.98 -16.41
N ALA A 157 10.53 -8.69 -15.32
CA ALA A 157 10.13 -9.07 -13.96
C ALA A 157 9.20 -8.02 -13.34
N ALA A 158 7.95 -7.95 -13.83
CA ALA A 158 6.94 -7.04 -13.30
C ALA A 158 5.61 -7.76 -13.05
N VAL A 159 4.98 -7.45 -11.91
CA VAL A 159 3.68 -8.00 -11.51
C VAL A 159 2.79 -6.89 -10.99
N GLN A 160 1.51 -6.96 -11.34
CA GLN A 160 0.50 -6.13 -10.72
C GLN A 160 -0.71 -6.97 -10.36
N GLY A 161 -1.36 -6.62 -9.26
CA GLY A 161 -2.47 -7.41 -8.76
C GLY A 161 -3.27 -6.68 -7.69
N ARG A 162 -4.09 -7.47 -7.00
CA ARG A 162 -4.89 -7.05 -5.85
C ARG A 162 -4.66 -8.05 -4.73
N MET A 163 -4.52 -7.57 -3.50
CA MET A 163 -4.37 -8.41 -2.32
C MET A 163 -5.36 -8.01 -1.23
N ARG A 164 -5.48 -8.86 -0.21
CA ARG A 164 -6.24 -8.60 1.01
C ARG A 164 -5.30 -8.28 2.16
N LEU A 165 -5.57 -7.21 2.88
CA LEU A 165 -4.86 -6.81 4.09
C LEU A 165 -5.83 -6.79 5.28
N ALA A 166 -5.43 -7.43 6.38
CA ALA A 166 -6.23 -7.52 7.59
C ALA A 166 -6.24 -6.21 8.39
N LYS A 167 -5.08 -5.58 8.53
CA LYS A 167 -4.85 -4.38 9.35
C LYS A 167 -3.66 -3.58 8.83
N THR A 168 -3.48 -2.38 9.39
CA THR A 168 -2.30 -1.54 9.19
C THR A 168 -1.05 -2.35 9.45
N GLN A 169 -0.19 -2.45 8.44
CA GLN A 169 0.95 -3.34 8.48
C GLN A 169 1.99 -2.96 7.43
N GLU A 170 3.15 -3.58 7.55
CA GLU A 170 4.17 -3.52 6.52
C GLU A 170 4.00 -4.69 5.54
N VAL A 171 4.04 -4.35 4.25
CA VAL A 171 4.09 -5.29 3.14
C VAL A 171 5.54 -5.35 2.65
N ILE A 172 6.05 -6.56 2.46
CA ILE A 172 7.44 -6.80 2.12
C ILE A 172 7.49 -7.64 0.84
N ALA A 173 8.21 -7.15 -0.15
CA ALA A 173 8.54 -7.91 -1.36
C ALA A 173 10.00 -8.35 -1.29
N VAL A 174 10.25 -9.61 -1.67
CA VAL A 174 11.59 -10.19 -1.79
C VAL A 174 11.74 -10.77 -3.18
N ALA A 175 12.72 -10.31 -3.95
CA ALA A 175 13.05 -10.87 -5.26
C ALA A 175 14.35 -11.68 -5.18
N VAL A 176 14.34 -12.87 -5.76
CA VAL A 176 15.48 -13.78 -5.80
C VAL A 176 16.03 -13.82 -7.23
N THR A 177 17.28 -13.44 -7.41
CA THR A 177 17.95 -13.47 -8.73
C THR A 177 18.57 -14.85 -9.02
N SER A 178 18.95 -15.11 -10.26
CA SER A 178 19.67 -16.33 -10.68
C SER A 178 21.01 -16.50 -9.95
N ALA A 179 21.62 -15.40 -9.50
CA ALA A 179 22.84 -15.37 -8.69
C ALA A 179 22.60 -15.63 -7.18
N ASN A 180 21.36 -15.94 -6.78
CA ASN A 180 20.94 -16.15 -5.39
C ASN A 180 21.07 -14.88 -4.50
N THR A 181 21.02 -13.70 -5.12
CA THR A 181 20.91 -12.41 -4.41
C THR A 181 19.46 -12.15 -4.07
N HIS A 182 19.20 -11.66 -2.85
CA HIS A 182 17.87 -11.35 -2.36
C HIS A 182 17.68 -9.84 -2.27
N LEU A 183 16.89 -9.30 -3.20
CA LEU A 183 16.50 -7.89 -3.20
C LEU A 183 15.26 -7.70 -2.34
N VAL A 184 15.20 -6.63 -1.55
CA VAL A 184 14.08 -6.36 -0.64
C VAL A 184 13.52 -4.97 -0.83
N ALA A 185 12.19 -4.88 -0.81
CA ALA A 185 11.44 -3.63 -0.77
C ALA A 185 10.32 -3.74 0.26
N ARG A 186 10.11 -2.67 1.02
CA ARG A 186 9.18 -2.65 2.15
C ARG A 186 8.33 -1.39 2.06
N GLN A 187 7.03 -1.52 2.33
CA GLN A 187 6.13 -0.37 2.39
C GLN A 187 5.08 -0.58 3.47
N VAL A 188 4.87 0.46 4.27
CA VAL A 188 3.79 0.49 5.28
C VAL A 188 2.50 0.91 4.60
N VAL A 189 1.43 0.15 4.87
CA VAL A 189 0.08 0.45 4.39
C VAL A 189 -0.84 0.58 5.60
N HIS A 190 -1.48 1.74 5.73
CA HIS A 190 -2.48 2.00 6.74
C HIS A 190 -3.84 1.51 6.24
N VAL A 191 -4.46 0.56 6.94
CA VAL A 191 -5.73 -0.04 6.52
C VAL A 191 -6.83 0.50 7.41
N GLY A 192 -7.83 1.15 6.83
CA GLY A 192 -9.00 1.66 7.55
C GLY A 192 -9.95 0.52 7.94
N ILE A 193 -10.44 -0.21 6.94
CA ILE A 193 -11.32 -1.38 7.13
C ILE A 193 -10.59 -2.64 6.69
N GLY A 194 -10.38 -3.58 7.64
CA GLY A 194 -9.72 -4.85 7.37
C GLY A 194 -10.46 -5.73 6.36
N GLY A 195 -9.74 -6.36 5.44
CA GLY A 195 -10.28 -7.25 4.40
C GLY A 195 -9.95 -8.73 4.55
N CYS A 196 -9.22 -9.09 5.60
CA CYS A 196 -9.10 -10.46 6.07
C CYS A 196 -10.06 -10.55 7.25
N GLY A 197 -11.08 -11.42 7.17
CA GLY A 197 -12.10 -11.54 8.21
C GLY A 197 -11.45 -11.63 9.59
N GLU A 198 -11.92 -10.81 10.52
CA GLU A 198 -11.45 -10.82 11.90
C GLU A 198 -11.64 -12.23 12.45
N GLY A 199 -10.54 -12.89 12.81
CA GLY A 199 -10.52 -14.14 13.56
C GLY A 199 -10.10 -13.85 14.99
#